data_AF-A0A821GD12-F1
#
_entry.id   AF-A0A821GD12-F1
#
_cell.length_a   1.000
_cell.length_b   1.000
_cell.length_c   1.000
_cell.angle_alpha   90.00
_cell.angle_beta   90.00
_cell.angle_gamma   90.00
#
_symmetry.space_group_name_H-M   'P 1'
#
loop_
_entity.id
_entity.type
_entity.pdbx_description
1 polymer ?
#
loop_
_entity_poly.entity_id
_entity_poly.type
_entity_poly.pdbx_seq_one_letter_code
_entity_poly.pdbx_strand_id
1 'polypeptide(L)' 'YYYITNNFTGGIFEYVKKISLFDEYAFEHEFFIRISRSFPLVEKLSLSNTVPQKQK' A
#
# COMPACT_ATOMS: atom_id res chain seq x y z
N TYR A 1 -8.53 -3.64 13.15
CA TYR A 1 -7.69 -3.78 11.94
C TYR A 1 -7.66 -2.45 11.23
N TYR A 2 -6.49 -1.82 11.11
CA TYR A 2 -6.36 -0.56 10.37
C TYR A 2 -6.22 -0.90 8.89
N TYR A 3 -7.26 -0.62 8.10
CA TYR A 3 -7.21 -0.77 6.65
C TYR A 3 -6.44 0.41 6.07
N ILE A 4 -5.26 0.13 5.51
CA ILE A 4 -4.51 1.10 4.72
C ILE A 4 -5.21 1.18 3.36
N THR A 5 -5.78 2.34 3.05
CA THR A 5 -6.46 2.65 1.78
C THR A 5 -5.61 3.62 0.96
N ASN A 6 -6.07 4.01 -0.24
CA ASN A 6 -5.43 5.08 -1.04
C ASN A 6 -5.20 6.40 -0.26
N ASN A 7 -5.95 6.63 0.83
CA ASN A 7 -5.79 7.79 1.71
C ASN A 7 -4.68 7.64 2.75
N PHE A 8 -3.83 6.61 2.64
CA PHE A 8 -2.69 6.43 3.52
C PHE A 8 -1.78 7.67 3.48
N THR A 9 -1.66 8.31 4.65
CA THR A 9 -0.89 9.54 4.85
C THR A 9 0.60 9.29 5.05
N GLY A 10 1.02 8.03 5.17
CA GLY A 10 2.39 7.66 5.51
C GLY A 10 2.62 7.48 7.02
N GLY A 11 3.86 7.16 7.36
CA GLY A 11 4.37 6.93 8.72
C GLY A 11 5.69 6.17 8.64
N ILE A 12 6.37 5.89 9.76
CA ILE A 12 7.53 4.99 9.76
C ILE A 12 7.17 3.74 10.54
N PHE A 13 7.18 2.61 9.86
CA PHE A 13 6.84 1.30 10.42
C PHE A 13 8.01 0.34 10.22
N GLU A 14 9.03 0.46 11.07
CA GLU A 14 10.32 -0.21 10.88
C GLU A 14 10.22 -1.73 10.96
N TYR A 15 9.29 -2.28 11.74
CA TYR A 15 9.21 -3.72 12.00
C TYR A 15 8.19 -4.46 11.15
N VAL A 16 7.46 -3.77 10.28
CA VAL A 16 6.42 -4.38 9.45
C VAL A 16 7.07 -5.04 8.23
N LYS A 17 6.99 -6.38 8.20
CA LYS A 17 7.56 -7.20 7.12
C LYS A 17 6.56 -7.62 6.06
N LYS A 18 5.27 -7.63 6.38
CA LYS A 18 4.21 -8.13 5.51
C LYS A 18 3.04 -7.17 5.52
N ILE A 19 2.61 -6.77 4.33
CA ILE A 19 1.50 -5.85 4.11
C ILE A 19 0.52 -6.53 3.16
N SER A 20 -0.77 -6.51 3.51
CA SER A 20 -1.84 -7.00 2.67
C SER A 20 -2.93 -5.95 2.62
N LEU A 21 -3.26 -5.49 1.42
CA LEU A 21 -4.17 -4.38 1.18
C LEU A 21 -5.26 -4.79 0.21
N PHE A 22 -6.46 -4.30 0.51
CA PHE A 22 -7.62 -4.43 -0.34
C PHE A 22 -8.27 -3.05 -0.47
N ASP A 23 -8.53 -2.62 -1.70
CA ASP A 23 -9.27 -1.38 -1.97
C ASP A 23 -10.29 -1.63 -3.08
N GLU A 24 -11.44 -0.97 -3.01
CA GLU A 24 -12.45 -1.05 -4.08
C GLU A 24 -11.99 -0.28 -5.32
N TYR A 25 -11.10 0.68 -5.14
CA TYR A 25 -10.52 1.50 -6.19
C TYR A 25 -9.12 1.03 -6.59
N ALA A 26 -8.67 1.45 -7.77
CA ALA A 26 -7.30 1.20 -8.21
C ALA A 26 -6.29 1.93 -7.30
N PHE A 27 -5.17 1.27 -7.00
CA PHE A 27 -4.06 1.93 -6.33
C PHE A 27 -3.31 2.83 -7.31
N GLU A 28 -3.08 4.08 -6.95
CA GLU A 28 -2.34 5.05 -7.78
C GLU A 28 -0.84 4.95 -7.55
N HIS A 29 0.00 5.36 -8.51
CA HIS A 29 1.47 5.25 -8.40
C HIS A 29 2.02 5.90 -7.11
N GLU A 30 1.50 7.07 -6.74
CA GLU A 30 1.85 7.79 -5.52
C GLU A 30 1.62 6.98 -4.24
N PHE A 31 0.62 6.09 -4.23
CA PHE A 31 0.38 5.20 -3.10
C PHE A 31 1.58 4.27 -2.87
N PHE A 32 2.13 3.68 -3.94
CA PHE A 32 3.28 2.79 -3.84
C PHE A 32 4.54 3.52 -3.37
N ILE A 33 4.73 4.78 -3.78
CA ILE A 33 5.83 5.62 -3.28
C ILE A 33 5.69 5.85 -1.77
N ARG A 34 4.47 6.11 -1.28
CA ARG A 34 4.23 6.27 0.16
C ARG A 34 4.46 4.96 0.93
N ILE A 35 4.03 3.82 0.37
CA ILE A 35 4.28 2.51 0.98
C ILE A 35 5.78 2.22 1.06
N SER A 36 6.54 2.42 -0.01
CA SER A 36 7.98 2.13 0.00
C SER A 36 8.74 2.98 1.02
N ARG A 37 8.36 4.25 1.19
CA ARG A 37 8.93 5.15 2.21
C ARG A 37 8.52 4.79 3.63
N SER A 38 7.29 4.29 3.81
CA SER A 38 6.74 4.07 5.15
C SER A 38 7.12 2.72 5.75
N PHE A 39 7.49 1.76 4.92
CA PHE A 39 7.75 0.38 5.31
C PHE A 39 9.12 -0.11 4.79
N PRO A 40 10.23 0.40 5.37
CA PRO A 40 11.57 0.15 4.84
C PRO A 40 12.01 -1.31 4.89
N LEU A 41 11.43 -2.12 5.79
CA LEU A 41 11.75 -3.55 5.94
C LEU A 41 10.65 -4.48 5.39
N VAL A 42 9.78 -3.98 4.50
CA VAL A 42 8.74 -4.84 3.93
C VAL A 42 9.35 -5.89 3.00
N GLU A 43 9.09 -7.16 3.31
CA GLU A 43 9.55 -8.31 2.51
C GLU A 43 8.45 -8.76 1.54
N LYS A 44 7.19 -8.58 1.93
CA LYS A 44 6.03 -8.98 1.11
C LYS A 44 4.94 -7.91 1.12
N LEU A 45 4.63 -7.42 -0.08
CA LEU A 45 3.47 -6.57 -0.35
C LEU A 45 2.46 -7.37 -1.18
N SER A 46 1.25 -7.51 -0.68
CA SER A 46 0.13 -8.13 -1.40
C SER A 46 -0.99 -7.12 -1.55
N LEU A 47 -1.41 -6.90 -2.78
CA LEU A 47 -2.40 -5.90 -3.15
C LEU A 47 -3.53 -6.59 -3.89
N SER A 48 -4.75 -6.21 -3.57
CA SER A 48 -5.94 -6.62 -4.29
C SER A 48 -6.83 -5.40 -4.46
N ASN A 49 -7.35 -5.22 -5.66
CA ASN A 49 -8.23 -4.12 -5.97
C ASN A 49 -9.31 -4.59 -6.95
N THR A 50 -10.53 -4.09 -6.77
CA THR A 50 -11.67 -4.51 -7.60
C THR A 50 -11.62 -3.88 -8.99
N VAL A 51 -11.01 -2.70 -9.12
CA VAL A 51 -10.89 -1.95 -10.38
C VAL A 51 -9.44 -1.94 -10.86
N PRO A 52 -9.14 -2.33 -12.12
CA PRO A 52 -7.76 -2.35 -12.64
C PRO A 52 -7.12 -0.96 -12.68
N GLN A 53 -5.79 -0.92 -12.51
CA GLN A 53 -5.01 0.31 -12.61
C GLN A 53 -5.06 0.87 -14.04
N LYS A 54 -5.34 2.16 -14.18
CA LYS A 54 -5.48 2.82 -15.49
C LYS A 54 -4.13 3.14 -16.15
N GLN A 55 -3.07 3.29 -15.35
CA GLN A 55 -1.72 3.61 -15.82
C GLN A 55 -0.70 2.74 -15.07
N LYS A 56 0.29 2.22 -15.80
CA LYS A 56 1.41 1.46 -15.23
C LYS A 56 2.49 2.39 -14.73
#